data_AF-A0A849XUT7-F1
#
_entry.id   AF-A0A849XUT7-F1
#
_cell.length_a   1.000
_cell.length_b   1.000
_cell.length_c   1.000
_cell.angle_alpha   90.00
_cell.angle_beta   90.00
_cell.angle_gamma   90.00
#
_symmetry.space_group_name_H-M   'P 1'
#
loop_
_entity.id
_entity.type
_entity.pdbx_description
1 polymer ?
#
loop_
_entity_poly.entity_id
_entity_poly.type
_entity_poly.pdbx_seq_one_letter_code
_entity_poly.pdbx_strand_id
1 'polypeptide(L)'
;SIEAKALYGYLSSFAGAGDTAFPSTSRILEELDISKNRFYKIRKELVSWGFISIETTATSAGLRTVYTLPQNPIAIKTEIDEIANRRNEIKSSLVANLHNEDMVSHKGDSESERLQQSAGNEPCRQSEAKAQNRGSNLKPCLQSEDEGCL
;
A
#
# COMPACT_ATOMS: atom_id res chain seq x y z
N SER A 1 0.10 0.88 18.44
CA SER A 1 0.31 -0.56 18.73
C SER A 1 1.37 -0.73 19.84
N ILE A 2 1.38 -1.84 20.60
CA ILE A 2 2.50 -2.15 21.53
C ILE A 2 3.83 -2.31 20.80
N GLU A 3 3.82 -2.97 19.64
CA GLU A 3 5.03 -3.16 18.83
C GLU A 3 5.54 -1.85 18.24
N ALA A 4 4.66 -0.87 18.01
CA ALA A 4 5.07 0.47 17.59
C ALA A 4 5.91 1.15 18.67
N LYS A 5 5.53 0.98 19.94
CA LYS A 5 6.33 1.46 21.07
C LYS A 5 7.65 0.70 21.17
N ALA A 6 7.64 -0.62 20.93
CA ALA A 6 8.87 -1.43 20.92
C ALA A 6 9.85 -0.99 19.83
N LEU A 7 9.37 -0.81 18.59
CA LEU A 7 10.20 -0.32 17.49
C LEU A 7 10.70 1.11 17.75
N TYR A 8 9.86 1.99 18.27
CA TYR A 8 10.29 3.36 18.63
C TYR A 8 11.36 3.35 19.73
N GLY A 9 11.15 2.59 20.80
CA GLY A 9 12.12 2.43 21.89
C GLY A 9 13.45 1.86 21.38
N TYR A 10 13.40 0.85 20.53
CA TYR A 10 14.57 0.30 19.86
C TYR A 10 15.29 1.38 19.04
N LEU A 11 14.60 2.10 18.15
CA LEU A 11 15.25 3.16 17.36
C LEU A 11 15.87 4.25 18.27
N SER A 12 15.20 4.63 19.35
CA SER A 12 15.70 5.64 20.29
C SER A 12 17.00 5.22 20.99
N SER A 13 17.19 3.92 21.27
CA SER A 13 18.44 3.45 21.87
C SER A 13 19.62 3.55 20.92
N PHE A 14 19.40 3.48 19.60
CA PHE A 14 20.45 3.68 18.59
C PHE A 14 20.72 5.16 18.32
N ALA A 15 19.76 6.06 18.57
CA ALA A 15 19.94 7.50 18.42
C ALA A 15 20.75 8.13 19.57
N GLY A 16 20.67 7.54 20.77
CA GLY A 16 21.39 8.02 21.94
C GLY A 16 20.94 9.43 22.34
N ALA A 17 21.89 10.37 22.41
CA ALA A 17 21.59 11.78 22.69
C ALA A 17 21.13 12.57 21.45
N GLY A 18 21.24 11.98 20.26
CA GLY A 18 20.76 12.58 19.02
C GLY A 18 19.32 12.19 18.68
N ASP A 19 18.91 12.56 17.48
CA ASP A 19 17.58 12.27 16.92
C ASP A 19 17.63 11.27 15.76
N THR A 20 18.81 10.82 15.34
CA THR A 20 18.98 9.94 14.17
C THR A 20 19.51 8.57 14.54
N ALA A 21 18.87 7.54 13.99
CA ALA A 21 19.25 6.14 14.14
C ALA A 21 19.44 5.50 12.77
N PHE A 22 20.43 4.62 12.65
CA PHE A 22 20.75 3.93 11.39
C PHE A 22 20.92 2.40 11.53
N PRO A 23 20.07 1.69 12.31
CA PRO A 23 20.08 0.24 12.31
C PRO A 23 19.62 -0.32 10.95
N SER A 24 20.22 -1.44 10.53
CA SER A 24 19.79 -2.15 9.31
C SER A 24 18.42 -2.80 9.52
N THR A 25 17.63 -2.95 8.45
CA THR A 25 16.33 -3.63 8.56
C THR A 25 16.50 -5.06 9.08
N SER A 26 17.47 -5.82 8.56
CA SER A 26 17.72 -7.19 9.01
C SER A 26 17.98 -7.28 10.51
N ARG A 27 18.77 -6.35 11.06
CA ARG A 27 19.09 -6.32 12.50
C ARG A 27 17.85 -6.04 13.35
N ILE A 28 17.00 -5.11 12.91
CA ILE A 28 15.73 -4.82 13.59
C ILE A 28 14.83 -6.07 13.61
N LEU A 29 14.72 -6.78 12.48
CA LEU A 29 13.86 -7.97 12.39
C LEU A 29 14.35 -9.09 13.31
N GLU A 30 15.67 -9.30 13.37
CA GLU A 30 16.31 -10.31 14.21
C GLU A 30 16.19 -9.98 15.70
N GLU A 31 16.54 -8.77 16.12
CA GLU A 31 16.57 -8.40 17.54
C GLU A 31 15.16 -8.20 18.14
N LEU A 32 14.19 -7.74 17.33
CA LEU A 32 12.80 -7.60 17.79
C LEU A 32 11.95 -8.85 17.54
N ASP A 33 12.49 -9.87 16.88
CA ASP A 33 11.78 -11.08 16.46
C ASP A 33 10.44 -10.78 15.74
N ILE A 34 10.50 -9.91 14.73
CA ILE A 34 9.32 -9.51 13.95
C ILE A 34 9.46 -9.87 12.48
N SER A 35 8.36 -10.32 11.88
CA SER A 35 8.34 -10.55 10.44
C SER A 35 8.49 -9.24 9.66
N LYS A 36 9.10 -9.32 8.47
CA LYS A 36 9.27 -8.18 7.55
C LYS A 36 7.96 -7.45 7.25
N ASN A 37 6.87 -8.19 7.07
CA ASN A 37 5.53 -7.61 6.81
C ASN A 37 5.00 -6.85 8.03
N ARG A 38 5.20 -7.39 9.25
CA ARG A 38 4.81 -6.72 10.49
C ARG A 38 5.59 -5.43 10.66
N PHE A 39 6.91 -5.48 10.46
CA PHE A 39 7.80 -4.32 10.54
C PHE A 39 7.33 -3.17 9.65
N TYR A 40 7.05 -3.40 8.37
CA TYR A 40 6.61 -2.31 7.49
C TYR A 40 5.26 -1.72 7.88
N LYS A 41 4.33 -2.51 8.43
CA LYS A 41 3.07 -2.01 8.96
C LYS A 41 3.29 -1.10 10.16
N ILE A 42 4.10 -1.55 11.13
CA ILE A 42 4.44 -0.78 12.34
C ILE A 42 5.19 0.51 11.95
N ARG A 43 6.18 0.40 11.06
CA ARG A 43 6.96 1.53 10.56
C ARG A 43 6.06 2.57 9.90
N LYS A 44 5.11 2.14 9.07
CA LYS A 44 4.11 3.03 8.46
C LYS A 44 3.22 3.70 9.51
N GLU A 45 2.79 2.96 10.54
CA GLU A 45 2.04 3.52 11.68
C GLU A 45 2.84 4.66 12.33
N LEU A 46 4.10 4.44 12.70
CA LEU A 46 4.93 5.46 13.33
C LEU A 46 5.14 6.71 12.47
N VAL A 47 5.37 6.55 11.16
CA VAL A 47 5.46 7.67 10.22
C VAL A 47 4.14 8.44 10.15
N SER A 48 3.02 7.73 10.11
CA SER A 48 1.69 8.33 10.02
C SER A 48 1.35 9.22 11.22
N TRP A 49 1.88 8.88 12.40
CA TRP A 49 1.72 9.65 13.63
C TRP A 49 2.83 10.68 13.85
N GLY A 50 3.80 10.78 12.93
CA GLY A 50 4.90 11.74 13.03
C GLY A 50 6.01 11.38 14.02
N PHE A 51 5.98 10.17 14.59
CA PHE A 51 6.99 9.74 15.56
C PHE A 51 8.35 9.46 14.93
N ILE A 52 8.38 9.09 13.65
CA ILE A 52 9.62 8.88 12.90
C ILE A 52 9.52 9.44 11.48
N SER A 53 10.63 9.94 10.96
CA SER A 53 10.88 10.16 9.52
C SER A 53 11.89 9.14 9.01
N ILE A 54 11.83 8.80 7.72
CA ILE A 54 12.66 7.75 7.13
C ILE A 54 13.22 8.25 5.81
N GLU A 55 14.54 8.25 5.72
CA GLU A 55 15.27 8.55 4.50
C GLU A 55 16.08 7.33 4.08
N THR A 56 16.12 7.04 2.78
CA THR A 56 16.96 5.96 2.25
C THR A 56 17.78 6.49 1.10
N THR A 57 19.10 6.39 1.23
CA THR A 57 20.05 6.87 0.23
C THR A 57 20.87 5.72 -0.34
N ALA A 58 21.20 5.82 -1.63
CA ALA A 58 22.14 4.91 -2.26
C ALA A 58 23.57 5.35 -1.93
N THR A 59 24.39 4.40 -1.51
CA THR A 59 25.81 4.57 -1.22
C THR A 59 26.61 3.55 -2.05
N SER A 60 27.92 3.71 -2.15
CA SER A 60 28.79 2.72 -2.80
C SER A 60 28.68 1.31 -2.18
N ALA A 61 28.29 1.23 -0.90
CA ALA A 61 28.09 -0.02 -0.16
C ALA A 61 26.64 -0.55 -0.21
N GLY A 62 25.74 0.12 -0.95
CA GLY A 62 24.32 -0.25 -1.05
C GLY A 62 23.38 0.79 -0.44
N LEU A 63 22.17 0.37 -0.06
CA LEU A 63 21.15 1.27 0.48
C LEU A 63 21.34 1.49 1.98
N ARG A 64 21.41 2.76 2.39
CA ARG A 64 21.45 3.16 3.80
C ARG A 64 20.14 3.82 4.18
N THR A 65 19.44 3.25 5.16
CA THR A 65 18.24 3.84 5.74
C THR A 65 18.58 4.58 7.03
N VAL A 66 18.07 5.80 7.17
CA VAL A 66 18.19 6.65 8.35
C VAL A 66 16.78 6.90 8.89
N TYR A 67 16.62 6.73 10.19
CA TYR A 67 15.42 7.04 10.94
C TYR A 67 15.68 8.30 11.76
N THR A 68 14.83 9.31 11.61
CA THR A 68 14.87 10.53 12.45
C THR A 68 13.69 10.49 13.41
N LEU A 69 13.92 10.79 14.68
CA LEU A 69 12.94 10.79 15.78
C LEU A 69 12.72 12.25 16.23
N PRO A 70 11.76 12.98 15.64
CA PRO A 70 11.55 14.39 15.96
C PRO A 70 11.17 14.58 17.43
N GLN A 71 11.71 15.63 18.06
CA GLN A 71 11.36 15.99 19.44
C GLN A 71 9.86 16.30 19.59
N ASN A 72 9.28 16.95 18.57
CA ASN A 72 7.88 17.31 18.49
C ASN A 72 7.24 16.59 17.29
N PRO A 73 6.63 15.41 17.49
CA PRO A 73 6.01 14.65 16.41
C PRO A 73 4.76 15.35 15.88
N ILE A 74 4.63 15.42 14.54
CA ILE A 74 3.47 16.00 13.85
C ILE A 74 2.76 14.88 13.09
N ALA A 75 1.52 14.57 13.48
CA ALA A 75 0.75 13.50 12.86
C ALA A 75 0.31 13.87 11.43
N ILE A 76 0.67 13.04 10.47
CA ILE A 76 0.29 13.18 9.04
C ILE A 76 -1.12 12.62 8.81
N LYS A 77 -1.51 11.59 9.59
CA LYS A 77 -2.79 10.89 9.41
C LYS A 77 -3.99 11.81 9.58
N THR A 78 -3.93 12.68 10.59
CA THR A 78 -5.02 13.60 10.94
C THR A 78 -5.34 14.53 9.77
N GLU A 79 -4.32 15.02 9.06
CA GLU A 79 -4.53 15.89 7.90
C GLU A 79 -5.22 15.16 6.74
N ILE A 80 -4.81 13.93 6.43
CA ILE A 80 -5.41 13.16 5.33
C ILE A 80 -6.85 12.75 5.67
N ASP A 81 -7.11 12.30 6.89
CA ASP A 81 -8.45 11.91 7.34
C ASP A 81 -9.39 13.13 7.37
N GLU A 82 -8.92 14.30 7.82
CA GLU A 82 -9.67 15.55 7.77
C GLU A 82 -9.98 15.99 6.32
N ILE A 83 -9.02 15.86 5.40
CA ILE A 83 -9.25 16.16 3.98
C ILE A 83 -10.26 15.18 3.38
N ALA A 84 -10.18 13.88 3.72
CA ALA A 84 -11.13 12.88 3.25
C ALA A 84 -12.54 13.14 3.78
N ASN A 85 -12.69 13.48 5.06
CA ASN A 85 -13.97 13.85 5.66
C ASN A 85 -14.56 15.11 5.00
N ARG A 86 -13.76 16.17 4.82
CA ARG A 86 -14.20 17.38 4.08
C ARG A 86 -14.67 17.04 2.66
N ARG A 87 -13.97 16.17 1.94
CA ARG A 87 -14.40 15.73 0.59
C ARG A 87 -15.74 14.97 0.62
N ASN A 88 -15.97 14.14 1.63
CA ASN A 88 -17.22 13.38 1.76
C ASN A 88 -18.39 14.30 2.14
N GLU A 89 -18.18 15.30 2.98
CA GLU A 89 -19.17 16.33 3.32
C GLU A 89 -19.60 17.12 2.08
N ILE A 90 -18.65 17.57 1.26
CA ILE A 90 -18.93 18.29 0.00
C ILE A 90 -19.71 17.41 -0.98
N LYS A 91 -19.34 16.13 -1.11
CA LYS A 91 -20.09 15.19 -1.96
C LYS A 91 -21.52 14.99 -1.45
N SER A 92 -21.70 14.84 -0.14
CA SER A 92 -23.01 14.65 0.47
C SER A 92 -23.93 15.86 0.29
N SER A 93 -23.39 17.08 0.44
CA SER A 93 -24.16 18.31 0.25
C SER A 93 -24.56 18.52 -1.22
N LEU A 94 -23.70 18.16 -2.18
CA LEU A 94 -24.04 18.21 -3.60
C LEU A 94 -25.14 17.21 -3.97
N VAL A 95 -25.07 15.98 -3.44
CA VAL A 95 -26.08 14.93 -3.70
C VAL A 95 -27.44 15.28 -3.09
N ALA A 96 -27.49 15.95 -1.94
CA ALA A 96 -28.74 16.43 -1.34
C ALA A 96 -29.48 17.46 -2.23
N ASN A 97 -28.75 18.24 -3.02
CA ASN A 97 -29.32 19.25 -3.92
C ASN A 97 -29.83 18.70 -5.27
N LEU A 98 -29.73 17.39 -5.52
CA LEU A 98 -30.19 16.74 -6.77
C LEU A 98 -31.56 16.03 -6.68
N HIS A 99 -32.24 16.04 -5.52
CA HIS A 99 -33.46 15.25 -5.31
C HIS A 99 -34.78 16.05 -5.38
N ASN A 100 -34.77 17.26 -5.94
CA ASN A 100 -35.99 18.02 -6.19
C ASN A 100 -36.19 18.23 -7.69
N GLU A 101 -36.72 17.23 -8.38
CA GLU A 101 -37.56 17.45 -9.57
C GLU A 101 -38.79 16.58 -9.39
N ASP A 102 -39.89 17.28 -9.12
CA ASP A 102 -41.17 16.73 -8.69
C ASP A 102 -41.84 15.84 -9.74
N MET A 103 -42.46 14.79 -9.22
CA MET A 103 -43.41 13.93 -9.87
C MET A 103 -44.63 14.74 -10.34
N VAL A 104 -44.85 14.88 -11.65
CA VAL A 104 -46.13 15.32 -12.21
C VAL A 104 -46.71 14.22 -13.09
N SER A 105 -47.81 13.65 -12.62
CA SER A 105 -48.73 12.78 -13.36
C SER A 105 -49.89 13.64 -13.88
N HIS A 106 -50.18 13.61 -15.19
CA HIS A 106 -51.53 13.86 -15.72
C HIS A 106 -51.77 13.17 -17.08
N LYS A 107 -53.04 12.77 -17.28
CA LYS A 107 -53.68 11.86 -18.24
C LYS A 107 -53.89 12.39 -19.69
N GLY A 108 -54.10 11.43 -20.61
CA GLY A 108 -54.87 11.53 -21.88
C GLY A 108 -53.99 11.80 -23.11
N ASP A 109 -54.14 11.22 -24.30
CA ASP A 109 -55.11 10.29 -24.92
C ASP A 109 -54.40 9.56 -26.08
N SER A 110 -55.06 8.54 -26.63
CA SER A 110 -54.86 7.78 -27.88
C SER A 110 -54.18 8.54 -29.05
N GLU A 111 -53.48 7.96 -30.04
CA GLU A 111 -53.73 6.75 -30.86
C GLU A 111 -52.42 6.22 -31.52
N SER A 112 -52.39 4.89 -31.71
CA SER A 112 -51.88 4.07 -32.82
C SER A 112 -50.77 4.60 -33.78
N GLU A 113 -49.69 3.83 -33.97
CA GLU A 113 -49.39 3.16 -35.25
C GLU A 113 -48.20 2.16 -35.19
N ARG A 114 -48.56 0.88 -35.27
CA ARG A 114 -48.00 -0.28 -36.02
C ARG A 114 -46.50 -0.44 -36.38
N LEU A 115 -46.08 -1.71 -36.13
CA LEU A 115 -45.19 -2.61 -36.91
C LEU A 115 -43.66 -2.37 -36.76
N GLN A 116 -42.74 -3.35 -36.62
CA GLN A 116 -42.70 -4.78 -37.00
C GLN A 116 -41.52 -5.51 -36.27
N GLN A 117 -41.40 -6.81 -36.47
CA GLN A 117 -40.79 -7.85 -35.61
C GLN A 117 -39.29 -8.20 -35.88
N SER A 118 -38.74 -9.01 -34.95
CA SER A 118 -37.60 -9.97 -35.08
C SER A 118 -36.17 -9.40 -34.98
N ALA A 119 -35.12 -10.09 -34.53
CA ALA A 119 -34.83 -11.49 -34.16
C ALA A 119 -33.69 -11.50 -33.09
N GLY A 120 -33.21 -12.68 -32.67
CA GLY A 120 -32.24 -12.90 -31.58
C GLY A 120 -30.94 -12.07 -31.63
N ASN A 121 -30.10 -12.07 -30.59
CA ASN A 121 -29.17 -13.17 -30.30
C ASN A 121 -28.56 -13.02 -28.87
N GLU A 122 -28.49 -14.12 -28.12
CA GLU A 122 -27.50 -14.39 -27.04
C GLU A 122 -26.51 -15.46 -27.57
N PRO A 123 -25.39 -15.83 -26.91
CA PRO A 123 -24.73 -15.30 -25.69
C PRO A 123 -23.18 -15.16 -25.87
N CYS A 124 -22.44 -14.70 -24.85
CA CYS A 124 -20.99 -14.93 -24.77
C CYS A 124 -20.57 -15.55 -23.44
N ARG A 125 -20.30 -16.86 -23.48
CA ARG A 125 -19.46 -17.60 -22.53
C ARG A 125 -18.02 -17.59 -23.05
N GLN A 126 -17.06 -17.32 -22.19
CA GLN A 126 -15.66 -17.68 -22.43
C GLN A 126 -15.15 -18.48 -21.24
N SER A 127 -14.92 -19.77 -21.46
CA SER A 127 -14.19 -20.67 -20.57
C SER A 127 -13.07 -21.35 -21.35
N GLU A 128 -11.86 -21.20 -20.80
CA GLU A 128 -10.77 -22.20 -20.66
C GLU A 128 -10.11 -22.86 -21.88
N ALA A 129 -8.77 -22.76 -21.93
CA ALA A 129 -7.80 -23.87 -22.18
C ALA A 129 -6.35 -23.32 -22.11
N LYS A 130 -5.25 -24.08 -21.93
CA LYS A 130 -4.85 -25.22 -21.09
C LYS A 130 -3.32 -25.40 -21.32
N ALA A 131 -2.59 -25.72 -20.24
CA ALA A 131 -1.23 -26.30 -20.06
C ALA A 131 -0.32 -26.76 -21.22
N GLN A 132 1.01 -26.68 -21.02
CA GLN A 132 2.07 -27.75 -21.11
C GLN A 132 3.50 -27.13 -21.16
N ASN A 133 4.34 -27.23 -20.11
CA ASN A 133 5.36 -28.26 -19.76
C ASN A 133 6.60 -28.39 -20.69
N ARG A 134 7.81 -28.19 -20.13
CA ARG A 134 9.14 -28.84 -20.30
C ARG A 134 10.21 -27.80 -19.85
N GLY A 135 11.15 -28.00 -18.93
CA GLY A 135 11.93 -29.16 -18.51
C GLY A 135 13.39 -28.94 -18.96
N SER A 136 14.30 -28.51 -18.06
CA SER A 136 15.75 -28.85 -18.11
C SER A 136 16.51 -28.33 -16.88
N ASN A 137 17.28 -29.26 -16.31
CA ASN A 137 18.36 -29.06 -15.35
C ASN A 137 19.47 -28.17 -15.95
N LEU A 138 20.20 -27.43 -15.11
CA LEU A 138 21.68 -27.41 -15.16
C LEU A 138 22.25 -26.91 -13.81
N LYS A 139 23.06 -27.76 -13.18
CA LYS A 139 23.98 -27.43 -12.07
C LYS A 139 25.12 -26.54 -12.58
N PRO A 140 25.77 -25.75 -11.72
CA PRO A 140 27.20 -25.48 -11.86
C PRO A 140 28.00 -26.42 -10.95
N CYS A 141 29.08 -26.98 -11.52
CA CYS A 141 29.98 -27.94 -10.90
C CYS A 141 30.83 -27.33 -9.78
N LEU A 142 31.21 -28.20 -8.83
CA LEU A 142 32.36 -28.05 -7.94
C LEU A 142 33.65 -28.45 -8.67
N GLN A 143 34.79 -28.03 -8.09
CA GLN A 143 36.20 -28.34 -8.39
C GLN A 143 36.84 -27.36 -9.40
N SER A 144 38.01 -26.76 -9.14
CA SER A 144 39.20 -27.30 -8.48
C SER A 144 40.05 -26.23 -7.76
N GLU A 145 40.80 -26.72 -6.77
CA GLU A 145 41.97 -26.12 -6.12
C GLU A 145 43.13 -25.93 -7.11
N ASP A 146 44.03 -24.98 -6.80
CA ASP A 146 45.49 -24.96 -7.09
C ASP A 146 45.99 -23.50 -6.90
N GLU A 147 46.70 -23.14 -5.82
CA GLU A 147 48.14 -23.32 -5.54
C GLU A 147 48.97 -22.05 -5.87
N GLY A 148 49.60 -21.48 -4.81
CA GLY A 148 50.86 -20.72 -4.85
C GLY A 148 50.86 -19.33 -5.53
N CYS A 149 51.78 -18.42 -5.25
CA CYS A 149 52.93 -18.35 -4.36
C CYS A 149 53.45 -16.90 -4.44
N LEU A 150 53.89 -16.36 -3.30
CA LEU A 150 54.84 -15.23 -3.11
C LEU A 150 54.60 -13.89 -3.83
#